data_AF-A0A117M3J6-F1
#
_entry.id   AF-A0A117M3J6-F1
#
_cell.length_a   1.000
_cell.length_b   1.000
_cell.length_c   1.000
_cell.angle_alpha   90.00
_cell.angle_beta   90.00
_cell.angle_gamma   90.00
#
_symmetry.space_group_name_H-M   'P 1'
#
loop_
_entity.id
_entity.type
_entity.pdbx_description
1 polymer ?
#
loop_
_entity_poly.entity_id
_entity_poly.type
_entity_poly.pdbx_seq_one_letter_code
_entity_poly.pdbx_strand_id
1 'polypeptide(L)'
;MILSHFLLNLSLLQGGMLRFIIAAVSPAVVVPEMLKLKEKNFGKRNEIPSTILAAASIDDVVAITLFTFFWWSRAVRTSVQDGLCLWYRWRSFSVSFWER
;
A
#
# COMPACT_ATOMS: atom_id res chain seq x y z
N MET A 1 -5.97 14.55 0.28
CA MET A 1 -7.33 15.00 -0.11
C MET A 1 -7.40 16.51 -0.10
N ILE A 2 -7.54 17.21 1.04
CA ILE A 2 -7.68 18.68 1.03
C ILE A 2 -6.48 19.38 0.36
N LEU A 3 -5.25 18.99 0.71
CA LEU A 3 -4.03 19.58 0.17
C LEU A 3 -3.84 19.33 -1.35
N SER A 4 -4.26 18.15 -1.85
CA SER A 4 -4.14 17.79 -3.28
C SER A 4 -5.20 18.47 -4.15
N HIS A 5 -6.38 18.75 -3.59
CA HIS A 5 -7.41 19.52 -4.29
C HIS A 5 -6.99 20.98 -4.43
N PHE A 6 -6.36 21.55 -3.40
CA PHE A 6 -5.92 22.96 -3.38
C PHE A 6 -4.66 23.24 -4.20
N LEU A 7 -3.68 22.32 -4.22
CA LEU A 7 -2.40 22.51 -4.95
C LEU A 7 -2.45 22.10 -6.43
N LEU A 8 -3.23 21.07 -6.78
CA LEU A 8 -3.16 20.43 -8.10
C LEU A 8 -4.50 20.42 -8.85
N ASN A 9 -5.57 21.00 -8.28
CA ASN A 9 -6.93 21.01 -8.87
C ASN A 9 -7.45 19.60 -9.23
N LEU A 10 -6.97 18.57 -8.52
CA LEU A 10 -7.30 17.18 -8.80
C LEU A 10 -8.63 16.78 -8.16
N SER A 11 -9.44 15.95 -8.84
CA SER A 11 -10.68 15.41 -8.30
C SER A 11 -10.45 14.62 -7.00
N LEU A 12 -11.41 14.59 -6.08
CA LEU A 12 -11.27 13.90 -4.79
C LEU A 12 -10.77 12.45 -4.92
N LEU A 13 -11.16 11.76 -5.99
CA LEU A 13 -10.68 10.42 -6.34
C LEU A 13 -9.18 10.40 -6.73
N GLN A 14 -8.70 11.34 -7.54
CA GLN A 14 -7.28 11.45 -7.85
C GLN A 14 -6.45 11.81 -6.61
N GLY A 15 -6.98 12.68 -5.75
CA GLY A 15 -6.35 13.01 -4.47
C GLY A 15 -6.38 11.87 -3.45
N GLY A 16 -7.26 10.88 -3.60
CA GLY A 16 -7.26 9.63 -2.84
C GLY A 16 -6.17 8.67 -3.33
N MET A 17 -6.04 8.49 -4.65
CA MET A 17 -4.99 7.67 -5.26
C MET A 17 -3.59 8.20 -4.95
N LEU A 18 -3.38 9.52 -5.07
CA LEU A 18 -2.08 10.14 -4.74
C LEU A 18 -1.70 9.94 -3.27
N ARG A 19 -2.68 10.03 -2.36
CA ARG A 19 -2.46 9.82 -0.93
C ARG A 19 -2.02 8.38 -0.65
N PHE A 20 -2.56 7.40 -1.38
CA PHE A 20 -2.14 6.00 -1.30
C PHE A 20 -0.70 5.78 -1.73
N ILE A 21 -0.29 6.40 -2.84
CA ILE A 21 1.07 6.27 -3.36
C ILE A 21 2.09 6.82 -2.37
N ILE A 22 1.78 7.94 -1.72
CA ILE A 22 2.69 8.58 -0.74
C ILE A 22 2.67 7.85 0.61
N ALA A 23 1.52 7.27 1.00
CA ALA A 23 1.37 6.56 2.26
C ALA A 23 1.94 5.13 2.24
N ALA A 24 2.17 4.55 1.05
CA ALA A 24 2.71 3.20 0.94
C ALA A 24 4.12 3.10 1.55
N VAL A 25 4.21 2.49 2.72
CA VAL A 25 5.47 2.08 3.35
C VAL A 25 5.94 0.80 2.65
N SER A 26 7.21 0.73 2.27
CA SER A 26 7.74 -0.47 1.60
C SER A 26 8.31 -1.46 2.62
N PRO A 27 7.75 -2.69 2.72
CA PRO A 27 8.24 -3.71 3.65
C PRO A 27 9.69 -4.14 3.35
N ALA A 28 10.13 -3.97 2.09
CA ALA A 28 11.49 -4.24 1.64
C ALA A 28 12.57 -3.43 2.39
N VAL A 29 12.22 -2.30 3.00
CA VAL A 29 13.13 -1.50 3.83
C VAL A 29 13.01 -1.86 5.32
N VAL A 30 11.82 -2.27 5.75
CA VAL A 30 11.51 -2.58 7.15
C VAL A 30 12.08 -3.94 7.56
N VAL A 31 11.95 -4.96 6.71
CA VAL A 31 12.45 -6.33 6.95
C VAL A 31 13.97 -6.41 7.17
N PRO A 32 14.85 -5.79 6.34
CA PRO A 32 16.28 -5.85 6.58
C PRO A 32 16.72 -5.10 7.85
N GLU A 33 16.07 -3.99 8.21
CA GLU A 33 16.36 -3.30 9.47
C GLU A 33 15.96 -4.12 10.70
N MET A 34 14.85 -4.88 10.63
CA MET A 34 14.49 -5.83 11.67
C MET A 34 15.52 -6.94 11.86
N LEU A 35 16.06 -7.49 10.77
CA LEU A 35 17.10 -8.52 10.84
C LEU A 35 18.38 -7.98 11.48
N LYS A 36 18.81 -6.76 11.13
CA LYS A 36 19.95 -6.08 11.78
C LYS A 36 19.72 -5.83 13.27
N LEU A 37 18.50 -5.46 13.67
CA LEU A 37 18.13 -5.27 15.08
C LEU A 37 18.17 -6.61 15.85
N LYS A 38 17.70 -7.69 15.23
CA LYS A 38 17.77 -9.05 15.79
C LYS A 38 19.22 -9.52 15.99
N GLU A 39 20.11 -9.24 15.05
CA GLU A 39 21.55 -9.56 15.13
C GLU A 39 22.25 -8.77 16.23
N LYS A 40 21.91 -7.50 16.44
CA LYS A 40 22.46 -6.67 17.52
C LYS A 40 21.90 -6.99 18.92
N ASN A 41 21.03 -8.00 19.06
CA ASN A 41 20.33 -8.38 20.29
C ASN A 41 19.57 -7.23 20.99
N PHE A 42 19.32 -6.11 20.32
CA PHE A 42 18.47 -5.04 20.85
C PHE A 42 17.00 -5.44 20.73
N GLY A 43 16.27 -5.48 21.84
CA GLY A 43 14.81 -5.68 21.82
C GLY A 43 14.32 -7.15 21.75
N LYS A 44 15.23 -8.14 21.86
CA LYS A 44 14.90 -9.58 21.82
C LYS A 44 13.93 -10.03 22.93
N ARG A 45 13.84 -9.28 24.03
CA ARG A 45 12.94 -9.56 25.17
C ARG A 45 11.49 -9.09 24.94
N ASN A 46 11.28 -8.14 24.04
CA ASN A 46 9.97 -7.51 23.82
C ASN A 46 9.38 -7.83 22.44
N GLU A 47 9.96 -8.79 21.70
CA GLU A 47 9.42 -9.22 20.39
C GLU A 47 9.16 -8.03 19.43
N ILE A 48 9.98 -6.99 19.52
CA ILE A 48 9.84 -5.75 18.77
C ILE A 48 9.91 -6.03 17.25
N PRO A 49 10.83 -6.87 16.75
CA PRO A 49 10.89 -7.18 15.33
C PRO A 49 9.62 -7.87 14.79
N SER A 50 9.03 -8.81 15.54
CA SER A 50 7.81 -9.50 15.11
C SER A 50 6.57 -8.62 15.21
N THR A 51 6.51 -7.75 16.22
CA THR A 51 5.42 -6.78 16.37
C THR A 51 5.43 -5.75 15.23
N ILE A 52 6.60 -5.22 14.87
CA ILE A 52 6.72 -4.29 13.73
C ILE A 52 6.42 -5.03 12.42
N LEU A 53 6.78 -6.30 12.29
CA LEU A 53 6.51 -7.08 11.07
C LEU A 53 5.00 -7.32 10.92
N ALA A 54 4.33 -7.71 12.00
CA ALA A 54 2.88 -7.86 12.04
C ALA A 54 2.17 -6.53 11.73
N ALA A 55 2.66 -5.41 12.30
CA ALA A 55 2.12 -4.08 12.02
C ALA A 55 2.30 -3.68 10.55
N ALA A 56 3.46 -3.93 9.96
CA ALA A 56 3.74 -3.65 8.54
C ALA A 56 2.84 -4.47 7.61
N SER A 57 2.62 -5.76 7.91
CA SER A 57 1.72 -6.61 7.10
C SER A 57 0.27 -6.13 7.15
N ILE A 58 -0.21 -5.65 8.30
CA ILE A 58 -1.57 -5.11 8.43
C ILE A 58 -1.70 -3.80 7.63
N ASP A 59 -0.70 -2.92 7.67
CA ASP A 59 -0.69 -1.67 6.93
C ASP A 59 -0.78 -1.90 5.41
N ASP A 60 -0.01 -2.87 4.89
CA ASP A 60 -0.04 -3.24 3.46
C ASP A 60 -1.43 -3.74 3.01
N VAL A 61 -2.10 -4.59 3.81
CA VAL A 61 -3.44 -5.11 3.48
C VAL A 61 -4.48 -3.99 3.48
N VAL A 62 -4.41 -3.10 4.46
CA VAL A 62 -5.30 -1.94 4.53
C VAL A 62 -5.09 -1.04 3.31
N ALA A 63 -3.83 -0.84 2.91
CA ALA A 63 -3.51 0.01 1.79
C ALA A 63 -3.99 -0.54 0.44
N ILE A 64 -3.77 -1.83 0.18
CA ILE A 64 -4.25 -2.49 -1.04
C ILE A 64 -5.79 -2.52 -1.09
N THR A 65 -6.45 -2.76 0.05
CA THR A 65 -7.92 -2.81 0.14
C THR A 65 -8.54 -1.46 -0.21
N LEU A 66 -8.03 -0.38 0.38
CA LEU A 66 -8.53 0.97 0.13
C LEU A 66 -8.19 1.44 -1.29
N PHE A 67 -7.01 1.14 -1.82
CA PHE A 67 -6.67 1.42 -3.22
C PHE A 67 -7.66 0.72 -4.18
N THR A 68 -7.93 -0.56 -3.93
CA THR A 68 -8.87 -1.36 -4.73
C THR A 68 -10.29 -0.79 -4.65
N PHE A 69 -10.74 -0.35 -3.47
CA PHE A 69 -12.05 0.27 -3.27
C PHE A 69 -12.20 1.60 -4.01
N PHE A 70 -11.21 2.50 -3.90
CA PHE A 70 -11.19 3.77 -4.64
C PHE A 70 -11.15 3.55 -6.15
N TRP A 71 -10.36 2.59 -6.61
CA TRP A 71 -10.28 2.23 -8.02
C TRP A 71 -11.62 1.70 -8.54
N TRP A 72 -12.20 0.73 -7.84
CA TRP A 72 -13.48 0.12 -8.20
C TRP A 72 -14.62 1.14 -8.29
N SER A 73 -14.67 2.07 -7.33
CA SER A 73 -15.64 3.18 -7.33
C SER A 73 -15.56 4.06 -8.59
N ARG A 74 -14.37 4.16 -9.21
CA ARG A 74 -14.20 4.87 -10.49
C ARG A 74 -14.45 4.00 -11.71
N ALA A 75 -13.98 2.75 -11.69
CA ALA A 75 -14.11 1.81 -12.80
C ALA A 75 -15.58 1.43 -13.09
N VAL A 76 -16.46 1.44 -12.09
CA VAL A 76 -17.91 1.22 -12.26
C VAL A 76 -18.57 2.24 -13.22
N ARG A 77 -17.92 3.37 -13.51
CA ARG A 77 -18.46 4.43 -14.39
C ARG A 77 -17.99 4.39 -15.84
N THR A 78 -16.99 3.56 -16.18
CA THR A 78 -16.45 3.46 -17.54
C THR A 78 -16.31 1.97 -17.91
N SER A 79 -17.07 1.52 -18.92
CA SER A 79 -16.99 0.23 -19.62
C SER A 79 -16.28 -0.93 -18.90
N VAL A 80 -17.06 -1.93 -18.48
CA VAL A 80 -16.64 -3.14 -17.73
C VAL A 80 -15.43 -3.88 -18.33
N GLN A 81 -15.20 -3.82 -19.66
CA GLN A 81 -14.04 -4.45 -20.30
C GLN A 81 -12.69 -3.84 -19.90
N ASP A 82 -12.60 -2.51 -19.72
CA ASP A 82 -11.34 -1.84 -19.37
C ASP A 82 -10.97 -2.08 -17.90
N GLY A 83 -11.99 -2.20 -17.05
CA GLY A 83 -11.84 -2.50 -15.63
C GLY A 83 -11.20 -3.87 -15.38
N LEU A 84 -11.54 -4.88 -16.19
CA LEU A 84 -10.98 -6.23 -16.06
C LEU A 84 -9.51 -6.31 -16.47
N CYS A 85 -9.13 -5.67 -17.58
CA CYS A 85 -7.75 -5.66 -18.06
C CYS A 85 -6.81 -4.93 -17.07
N LEU A 86 -7.28 -3.81 -16.52
CA LEU A 86 -6.55 -3.06 -15.51
C LEU A 86 -6.54 -3.74 -14.14
N TRP A 87 -7.61 -4.45 -13.77
CA TRP A 87 -7.64 -5.27 -12.56
C TRP A 87 -6.65 -6.43 -12.64
N TYR A 88 -6.54 -7.10 -13.80
CA TYR A 88 -5.52 -8.11 -14.04
C TYR A 88 -4.11 -7.52 -13.89
N ARG A 89 -3.88 -6.32 -14.43
CA ARG A 89 -2.58 -5.63 -14.33
C ARG A 89 -2.25 -5.20 -12.89
N TRP A 90 -3.25 -4.72 -12.15
CA TRP A 90 -3.14 -4.36 -10.73
C TRP A 90 -2.90 -5.59 -9.85
N ARG A 91 -3.59 -6.70 -10.13
CA ARG A 91 -3.40 -7.97 -9.45
C ARG A 91 -1.99 -8.51 -9.68
N SER A 92 -1.50 -8.48 -10.92
CA SER A 92 -0.11 -8.86 -11.22
C SER A 92 0.90 -7.97 -10.49
N PHE A 93 0.67 -6.66 -10.44
CA PHE A 93 1.54 -5.74 -9.69
C PHE A 93 1.53 -6.05 -8.18
N SER A 94 0.36 -6.33 -7.60
CA SER A 94 0.22 -6.65 -6.18
C SER A 94 0.90 -7.99 -5.82
N VAL A 95 0.82 -8.98 -6.71
CA VAL A 95 1.52 -10.27 -6.54
C VAL A 95 3.04 -10.09 -6.65
N SER A 96 3.53 -9.34 -7.64
CA SER A 96 4.95 -9.01 -7.77
C SER A 96 5.50 -8.08 -6.68
N PHE A 97 4.62 -7.45 -5.91
CA PHE A 97 4.98 -6.70 -4.70
C PHE A 97 5.09 -7.61 -3.48
N TRP A 98 4.23 -8.62 -3.37
CA TRP A 98 4.24 -9.58 -2.27
C TRP A 98 5.33 -10.66 -2.41
N GLU A 99 5.79 -10.96 -3.62
CA GLU A 99 6.88 -11.93 -3.89
C GLU A 99 8.31 -11.34 -3.81
N ARG A 100 8.47 -10.07 -3.40
CA ARG A 100 9.78 -9.40 -3.26
C ARG A 100 10.10 -9.05 -1.82
#